data_AF-A0A075HYS4-F1
#
_entry.id   AF-A0A075HYS4-F1
#
_cell.length_a   1.000
_cell.length_b   1.000
_cell.length_c   1.000
_cell.angle_alpha   90.00
_cell.angle_beta   90.00
_cell.angle_gamma   90.00
#
_symmetry.space_group_name_H-M   'P 1'
#
loop_
_entity.id
_entity.type
_entity.pdbx_description
1 polymer ?
#
loop_
_entity_poly.entity_id
_entity_poly.type
_entity_poly.pdbx_seq_one_letter_code
_entity_poly.pdbx_strand_id
1 'polypeptide(L)'
;MAFGEIFHTDHPNHVTFQLNDKLAPGAYSYLIIIDGIGLICTCLWRQQKKTSRYLNETIAWYEQHYDLNRRPIKRVGGKGDFSLPDKYVHEGRYYVGEAGGLQDFMWGFGMRYAVTSGVMAAKAVLGECDYESEVRGRLVPLVRASAVNRFLMNRVGNRGFKMVANHWMRDQRKKGDGLVFMRWVYKPGLIRRMLWPVVRLGMLRRKQLADGRMVSRMPFRKALSRDAWEPSARGNEIAEHWNLVRKGGGKTSFSENDA
;
A
#
# COMPACT_ATOMS: atom_id res chain seq x y z
N MET A 1 -0.44 -0.87 7.90
CA MET A 1 0.80 -1.67 7.95
C MET A 1 0.83 -2.63 6.79
N ALA A 2 2.00 -3.17 6.52
CA ALA A 2 2.22 -4.25 5.57
C ALA A 2 3.06 -5.33 6.25
N PHE A 3 2.72 -6.59 6.02
CA PHE A 3 3.48 -7.76 6.45
C PHE A 3 3.67 -8.66 5.25
N GLY A 4 4.87 -9.21 5.06
CA GLY A 4 5.17 -10.03 3.91
C GLY A 4 6.21 -11.09 4.20
N GLU A 5 6.31 -12.03 3.28
CA GLU A 5 7.30 -13.09 3.28
C GLU A 5 8.01 -13.10 1.92
N ILE A 6 9.34 -13.07 1.98
CA ILE A 6 10.23 -13.21 0.84
C ILE A 6 10.64 -14.67 0.76
N PHE A 7 10.62 -15.25 -0.44
CA PHE A 7 10.88 -16.66 -0.67
C PHE A 7 11.54 -16.92 -2.02
N HIS A 8 12.22 -18.06 -2.15
CA HIS A 8 12.61 -18.61 -3.44
C HIS A 8 11.44 -19.38 -4.07
N THR A 9 11.33 -19.31 -5.39
CA THR A 9 10.31 -20.00 -6.20
C THR A 9 10.87 -20.28 -7.59
N ASP A 10 10.35 -21.30 -8.26
CA ASP A 10 10.56 -21.59 -9.69
C ASP A 10 9.42 -21.07 -10.57
N HIS A 11 8.39 -20.46 -9.97
CA HIS A 11 7.28 -19.87 -10.69
C HIS A 11 7.78 -18.71 -11.57
N PRO A 12 7.28 -18.56 -12.81
CA PRO A 12 7.64 -17.46 -13.69
C PRO A 12 7.39 -16.07 -13.07
N ASN A 13 8.08 -15.05 -13.59
CA ASN A 13 7.88 -13.66 -13.20
C ASN A 13 6.39 -13.29 -13.26
N HIS A 14 5.88 -12.75 -12.16
CA HIS A 14 4.46 -12.55 -11.99
C HIS A 14 4.18 -11.39 -11.04
N VAL A 15 3.17 -10.57 -11.36
CA VAL A 15 2.69 -9.52 -10.47
C VAL A 15 1.18 -9.61 -10.40
N THR A 16 0.65 -9.80 -9.20
CA THR A 16 -0.78 -9.86 -8.97
C THR A 16 -1.12 -9.25 -7.63
N PHE A 17 -2.35 -8.77 -7.50
CA PHE A 17 -2.91 -8.30 -6.25
C PHE A 17 -4.36 -8.73 -6.15
N GLN A 18 -4.85 -8.78 -4.92
CA GLN A 18 -6.23 -9.11 -4.64
C GLN A 18 -6.84 -8.16 -3.62
N LEU A 19 -8.12 -7.89 -3.83
CA LEU A 19 -8.97 -7.14 -2.91
C LEU A 19 -9.83 -8.13 -2.14
N ASN A 20 -9.31 -8.61 -1.01
CA ASN A 20 -9.97 -9.58 -0.16
C ASN A 20 -9.97 -9.07 1.30
N ASP A 21 -11.13 -8.61 1.77
CA ASP A 21 -11.25 -7.97 3.09
C ASP A 21 -10.99 -8.94 4.26
N LYS A 22 -11.07 -10.27 4.04
CA LYS A 22 -10.66 -11.29 5.04
C LYS A 22 -9.13 -11.28 5.21
N LEU A 23 -8.41 -11.27 4.09
CA LEU A 23 -6.95 -11.40 4.06
C LEU A 23 -6.23 -10.08 4.35
N ALA A 24 -6.81 -8.97 3.88
CA ALA A 24 -6.24 -7.63 3.92
C ALA A 24 -7.31 -6.59 4.31
N PRO A 25 -7.78 -6.59 5.56
CA PRO A 25 -8.87 -5.75 6.04
C PRO A 25 -8.68 -4.26 5.72
N GLY A 26 -9.53 -3.74 4.82
CA GLY A 26 -9.55 -2.35 4.39
C GLY A 26 -8.36 -1.94 3.49
N ALA A 27 -7.66 -2.92 2.93
CA ALA A 27 -6.55 -2.72 2.00
C ALA A 27 -6.52 -3.86 0.98
N TYR A 28 -5.35 -4.43 0.70
CA TYR A 28 -5.12 -5.40 -0.36
C TYR A 28 -3.92 -6.29 0.00
N SER A 29 -3.83 -7.45 -0.64
CA SER A 29 -2.63 -8.28 -0.61
C SER A 29 -2.09 -8.45 -2.01
N TYR A 30 -0.80 -8.77 -2.15
CA TYR A 30 -0.14 -8.88 -3.43
C TYR A 30 0.93 -9.97 -3.42
N LEU A 31 1.25 -10.45 -4.62
CA LEU A 31 2.33 -11.35 -4.95
C LEU A 31 3.16 -10.69 -6.06
N ILE A 32 4.46 -10.57 -5.83
CA ILE A 32 5.44 -10.11 -6.83
C ILE A 32 6.52 -11.18 -6.91
N ILE A 33 6.78 -11.68 -8.12
CA ILE A 33 7.85 -12.63 -8.42
C ILE A 33 8.73 -12.01 -9.50
N ILE A 34 10.01 -11.88 -9.18
CA ILE A 34 11.04 -11.39 -10.10
C ILE A 34 12.26 -12.30 -9.94
N ASP A 35 12.64 -12.94 -11.04
CA ASP A 35 13.84 -13.76 -11.22
C ASP A 35 14.04 -14.80 -10.10
N GLY A 36 12.98 -15.57 -9.84
CA GLY A 36 12.97 -16.64 -8.84
C GLY A 36 12.84 -16.18 -7.38
N ILE A 37 12.68 -14.88 -7.14
CA ILE A 37 12.40 -14.31 -5.81
C ILE A 37 10.97 -13.82 -5.75
N GLY A 38 10.19 -14.42 -4.85
CA GLY A 38 8.81 -14.06 -4.56
C GLY A 38 8.68 -13.20 -3.30
N LEU A 39 7.69 -12.30 -3.30
CA LEU A 39 7.20 -11.56 -2.15
C LEU A 39 5.68 -11.68 -2.10
N ILE A 40 5.15 -12.34 -1.08
CA ILE A 40 3.73 -12.26 -0.72
C ILE A 40 3.60 -11.24 0.40
N CYS A 41 2.66 -10.32 0.27
CA CYS A 41 2.41 -9.32 1.29
C CYS A 41 0.92 -9.09 1.51
N THR A 42 0.52 -8.93 2.77
CA THR A 42 -0.80 -8.43 3.16
C THR A 42 -0.68 -7.05 3.80
N CYS A 43 -1.50 -6.11 3.32
CA CYS A 43 -1.62 -4.79 3.93
C CYS A 43 -2.84 -4.77 4.85
N LEU A 44 -2.67 -4.25 6.06
CA LEU A 44 -3.75 -4.07 7.03
C LEU A 44 -3.99 -2.57 7.24
N TRP A 45 -5.20 -2.11 6.94
CA TRP A 45 -5.61 -0.73 7.21
C TRP A 45 -6.41 -0.58 8.49
N ARG A 46 -7.18 -1.61 8.85
CA ARG A 46 -7.78 -1.71 10.18
C ARG A 46 -6.75 -2.22 11.17
N GLN A 47 -6.76 -1.68 12.39
CA GLN A 47 -5.92 -2.16 13.48
C GLN A 47 -6.29 -3.60 13.79
N GLN A 48 -5.31 -4.49 13.89
CA GLN A 48 -5.52 -5.91 14.11
C GLN A 48 -4.55 -6.43 15.16
N LYS A 49 -5.01 -7.35 16.00
CA LYS A 49 -4.12 -8.14 16.88
C LYS A 49 -3.69 -9.41 16.15
N LYS A 50 -2.55 -9.99 16.55
CA LYS A 50 -2.03 -11.25 16.00
C LYS A 50 -1.90 -11.19 14.47
N THR A 51 -1.24 -10.16 13.96
CA THR A 51 -1.22 -9.84 12.52
C THR A 51 -0.58 -10.90 11.65
N SER A 52 0.28 -11.75 12.22
CA SER A 52 0.88 -12.91 11.57
C SER A 52 -0.15 -13.85 10.94
N ARG A 53 -1.34 -13.98 11.53
CA ARG A 53 -2.42 -14.83 11.00
C ARG A 53 -2.92 -14.37 9.63
N TYR A 54 -2.94 -13.05 9.38
CA TYR A 54 -3.37 -12.50 8.09
C TYR A 54 -2.35 -12.82 7.00
N LEU A 55 -1.06 -12.75 7.32
CA LEU A 55 -0.01 -13.11 6.37
C LEU A 55 -0.07 -14.61 6.07
N ASN A 56 -0.20 -15.46 7.09
CA ASN A 56 -0.28 -16.91 6.89
C ASN A 56 -1.48 -17.30 6.04
N GLU A 57 -2.66 -16.74 6.32
CA GLU A 57 -3.87 -17.00 5.53
C GLU A 57 -3.75 -16.45 4.10
N THR A 58 -3.03 -15.33 3.91
CA THR A 58 -2.75 -14.78 2.58
C THR A 58 -1.82 -15.71 1.79
N ILE A 59 -0.78 -16.25 2.42
CA ILE A 59 0.11 -17.24 1.81
C ILE A 59 -0.68 -18.51 1.45
N ALA A 60 -1.51 -19.01 2.37
CA ALA A 60 -2.37 -20.17 2.10
C ALA A 60 -3.24 -19.96 0.86
N TRP A 61 -3.85 -18.77 0.75
CA TRP A 61 -4.65 -18.42 -0.41
C TRP A 61 -3.83 -18.42 -1.70
N TYR A 62 -2.63 -17.82 -1.71
CA TYR A 62 -1.79 -17.81 -2.91
C TYR A 62 -1.29 -19.21 -3.29
N GLU A 63 -0.88 -20.04 -2.33
CA GLU A 63 -0.46 -21.42 -2.60
C GLU A 63 -1.62 -22.29 -3.15
N GLN A 64 -2.87 -21.98 -2.82
CA GLN A 64 -4.02 -22.68 -3.38
C GLN A 64 -4.29 -22.31 -4.85
N HIS A 65 -3.84 -21.13 -5.30
CA HIS A 65 -4.17 -20.60 -6.64
C HIS A 65 -2.96 -20.55 -7.58
N TYR A 66 -1.76 -20.77 -7.06
CA TYR A 66 -0.50 -20.72 -7.81
C TYR A 66 0.43 -21.83 -7.32
N ASP A 67 1.09 -22.51 -8.25
CA ASP A 67 2.14 -23.49 -7.96
C ASP A 67 3.44 -22.74 -7.64
N LEU A 68 3.60 -22.32 -6.39
CA LEU A 68 4.70 -21.43 -5.99
C LEU A 68 5.98 -22.16 -5.57
N ASN A 69 5.93 -23.44 -5.22
CA ASN A 69 7.08 -24.19 -4.67
C ASN A 69 7.89 -23.36 -3.64
N ARG A 70 7.15 -22.71 -2.73
CA ARG A 70 7.65 -21.64 -1.86
C ARG A 70 8.71 -22.16 -0.89
N ARG A 71 9.90 -21.55 -0.91
CA ARG A 71 10.97 -21.76 0.07
C ARG A 71 11.26 -20.46 0.83
N PRO A 72 10.75 -20.30 2.06
CA PRO A 72 10.81 -19.04 2.79
C PRO A 72 12.23 -18.61 3.14
N ILE A 73 12.52 -17.31 3.01
CA ILE A 73 13.81 -16.70 3.33
C ILE A 73 13.67 -15.79 4.56
N LYS A 74 12.71 -14.86 4.52
CA LYS A 74 12.57 -13.79 5.51
C LYS A 74 11.13 -13.29 5.59
N ARG A 75 10.68 -12.89 6.78
CA ARG A 75 9.48 -12.07 6.93
C ARG A 75 9.81 -10.61 7.16
N VAL A 76 9.10 -9.75 6.44
CA VAL A 76 9.29 -8.29 6.45
C VAL A 76 7.98 -7.60 6.82
N GLY A 77 8.08 -6.46 7.46
CA GLY A 77 6.92 -5.69 7.88
C GLY A 77 7.28 -4.23 8.04
N GLY A 78 6.26 -3.38 7.94
CA GLY A 78 6.44 -1.95 8.03
C GLY A 78 5.13 -1.18 8.11
N LYS A 79 5.27 0.09 8.49
CA LYS A 79 4.16 1.02 8.62
C LYS A 79 4.42 2.20 7.68
N GLY A 80 3.55 2.37 6.69
CA GLY A 80 3.51 3.59 5.90
C GLY A 80 2.79 4.71 6.65
N ASP A 81 3.32 5.92 6.54
CA ASP A 81 2.70 7.15 7.01
C ASP A 81 2.00 7.90 5.88
N PHE A 82 0.70 8.11 6.03
CA PHE A 82 -0.14 8.78 5.04
C PHE A 82 -0.52 10.15 5.55
N SER A 83 0.26 11.16 5.16
CA SER A 83 0.03 12.54 5.57
C SER A 83 0.14 13.50 4.40
N LEU A 84 -0.56 14.63 4.52
CA LEU A 84 -0.45 15.76 3.61
C LEU A 84 0.07 16.95 4.39
N PRO A 85 1.37 17.27 4.28
CA PRO A 85 1.95 18.42 4.95
C PRO A 85 1.45 19.76 4.40
N ASP A 86 1.39 20.74 5.29
CA ASP A 86 1.15 22.13 4.93
C ASP A 86 2.40 22.81 4.36
N LYS A 87 3.58 22.24 4.60
CA LYS A 87 4.87 22.74 4.12
C LYS A 87 5.76 21.56 3.69
N TYR A 88 6.37 21.67 2.52
CA TYR A 88 7.35 20.71 1.96
C TYR A 88 8.79 21.22 2.12
N VAL A 89 8.97 22.51 2.39
CA VAL A 89 10.19 23.12 2.93
C VAL A 89 9.92 23.63 4.35
N HIS A 90 10.73 23.23 5.32
CA HIS A 90 10.62 23.72 6.70
C HIS A 90 11.99 23.79 7.36
N GLU A 91 12.31 24.94 7.98
CA GLU A 91 13.59 25.19 8.67
C GLU A 91 14.81 24.87 7.78
N GLY A 92 14.78 25.32 6.52
CA GLY A 92 15.84 25.08 5.54
C GLY A 92 15.94 23.64 5.03
N ARG A 93 15.05 22.73 5.43
CA ARG A 93 15.05 21.32 4.99
C ARG A 93 14.00 21.06 3.92
N TYR A 94 14.40 20.31 2.90
CA TYR A 94 13.52 19.80 1.85
C TYR A 94 13.00 18.40 2.22
N TYR A 95 11.68 18.23 2.29
CA TYR A 95 11.08 16.95 2.67
C TYR A 95 10.67 16.14 1.43
N VAL A 96 11.38 15.05 1.19
CA VAL A 96 11.24 14.16 0.02
C VAL A 96 10.57 12.85 0.40
N GLY A 97 9.95 12.18 -0.58
CA GLY A 97 9.32 10.87 -0.39
C GLY A 97 8.30 10.82 0.75
N GLU A 98 8.32 9.74 1.52
CA GLU A 98 7.39 9.52 2.64
C GLU A 98 7.48 10.63 3.70
N ALA A 99 8.67 11.17 3.97
CA ALA A 99 8.85 12.28 4.92
C ALA A 99 8.17 13.59 4.48
N GLY A 100 7.96 13.75 3.17
CA GLY A 100 7.15 14.80 2.56
C GLY A 100 5.66 14.45 2.44
N GLY A 101 5.22 13.26 2.88
CA GLY A 101 3.86 12.78 2.62
C GLY A 101 3.59 12.45 1.15
N LEU A 102 4.66 12.27 0.36
CA LEU A 102 4.59 12.03 -1.08
C LEU A 102 4.56 10.53 -1.35
N GLN A 103 3.37 9.96 -1.20
CA GLN A 103 3.11 8.53 -1.38
C GLN A 103 1.66 8.32 -1.83
N ASP A 104 1.41 7.26 -2.60
CA ASP A 104 0.06 6.94 -3.05
C ASP A 104 -0.81 6.47 -1.87
N PHE A 105 -1.90 7.17 -1.56
CA PHE A 105 -2.79 6.83 -0.44
C PHE A 105 -3.60 5.56 -0.69
N MET A 106 -3.79 5.14 -1.94
CA MET A 106 -4.63 3.98 -2.28
C MET A 106 -3.84 2.68 -2.06
N TRP A 107 -2.62 2.62 -2.58
CA TRP A 107 -1.78 1.42 -2.57
C TRP A 107 -0.58 1.54 -1.63
N GLY A 108 -0.16 2.73 -1.25
CA GLY A 108 1.01 2.87 -0.37
C GLY A 108 2.35 2.70 -1.09
N PHE A 109 2.41 2.74 -2.42
CA PHE A 109 3.69 2.80 -3.12
C PHE A 109 4.14 4.26 -3.28
N GLY A 110 5.40 4.52 -2.92
CA GLY A 110 5.98 5.87 -2.89
C GLY A 110 7.26 6.05 -3.72
N MET A 111 7.84 4.98 -4.29
CA MET A 111 9.19 5.02 -4.88
C MET A 111 9.35 6.10 -5.96
N ARG A 112 8.41 6.20 -6.90
CA ARG A 112 8.45 7.25 -7.94
C ARG A 112 8.33 8.65 -7.37
N TYR A 113 7.49 8.84 -6.34
CA TYR A 113 7.36 10.11 -5.65
C TYR A 113 8.66 10.47 -4.92
N ALA A 114 9.26 9.52 -4.21
CA ALA A 114 10.53 9.71 -3.51
C ALA A 114 11.65 10.12 -4.47
N VAL A 115 11.85 9.40 -5.57
CA VAL A 115 12.87 9.74 -6.58
C VAL A 115 12.58 11.10 -7.21
N THR A 116 11.34 11.33 -7.66
CA THR A 116 10.97 12.59 -8.33
C THR A 116 11.15 13.80 -7.42
N SER A 117 10.68 13.69 -6.17
CA SER A 117 10.86 14.74 -5.17
C SER A 117 12.32 14.94 -4.77
N GLY A 118 13.13 13.88 -4.72
CA GLY A 118 14.57 13.99 -4.53
C GLY A 118 15.27 14.80 -5.63
N VAL A 119 14.91 14.54 -6.90
CA VAL A 119 15.42 15.31 -8.05
C VAL A 119 14.98 16.78 -7.96
N MET A 120 13.72 17.05 -7.63
CA MET A 120 13.22 18.41 -7.44
C MET A 120 13.94 19.15 -6.30
N ALA A 121 14.21 18.46 -5.18
CA ALA A 121 14.95 19.04 -4.06
C ALA A 121 16.39 19.38 -4.47
N ALA A 122 17.06 18.50 -5.21
CA ALA A 122 18.41 18.78 -5.72
C ALA A 122 18.44 20.00 -6.64
N LYS A 123 17.47 20.12 -7.56
CA LYS A 123 17.31 21.31 -8.41
C LYS A 123 17.07 22.59 -7.62
N ALA A 124 16.26 22.51 -6.56
CA ALA A 124 16.01 23.66 -5.69
C ALA A 124 17.27 24.10 -4.91
N VAL A 125 18.09 23.14 -4.44
CA VAL A 125 19.39 23.44 -3.83
C VAL A 125 20.34 24.15 -4.81
N LEU A 126 20.27 23.82 -6.10
CA LEU A 126 21.04 24.47 -7.16
C LEU A 126 20.44 25.82 -7.62
N GLY A 127 19.30 26.24 -7.06
CA GLY A 127 18.62 27.48 -7.44
C GLY A 127 17.85 27.40 -8.77
N GLU A 128 17.64 26.21 -9.33
CA GLU A 128 16.96 26.02 -10.62
C GLU A 128 15.43 26.09 -10.52
N CYS A 129 14.85 25.85 -9.33
CA CYS A 129 13.41 25.88 -9.12
C CYS A 129 13.02 26.13 -7.67
N ASP A 130 11.76 26.50 -7.42
CA ASP A 130 11.16 26.48 -6.08
C ASP A 130 10.56 25.09 -5.78
N TYR A 131 11.11 24.38 -4.79
CA TYR A 131 10.69 23.02 -4.45
C TYR A 131 9.21 22.94 -4.01
N GLU A 132 8.78 23.89 -3.19
CA GLU A 132 7.42 23.93 -2.64
C GLU A 132 6.39 24.02 -3.78
N SER A 133 6.64 24.89 -4.75
CA SER A 133 5.81 25.07 -5.94
C SER A 133 5.80 23.84 -6.84
N GLU A 134 6.97 23.24 -7.14
CA GLU A 134 7.06 22.03 -7.98
C GLU A 134 6.27 20.86 -7.37
N VAL A 135 6.45 20.60 -6.07
CA VAL A 135 5.75 19.53 -5.37
C VAL A 135 4.24 19.76 -5.37
N ARG A 136 3.80 20.99 -5.08
CA ARG A 136 2.37 21.35 -5.08
C ARG A 136 1.72 21.28 -6.46
N GLY A 137 2.45 21.66 -7.50
CA GLY A 137 1.97 21.65 -8.87
C GLY A 137 1.89 20.23 -9.45
N ARG A 138 2.86 19.37 -9.13
CA ARG A 138 3.06 18.10 -9.86
C ARG A 138 2.73 16.86 -9.05
N LEU A 139 3.09 16.82 -7.76
CA LEU A 139 2.98 15.60 -6.96
C LEU A 139 1.73 15.60 -6.06
N VAL A 140 1.44 16.72 -5.39
CA VAL A 140 0.27 16.84 -4.49
C VAL A 140 -1.06 16.51 -5.19
N PRO A 141 -1.31 16.88 -6.47
CA PRO A 141 -2.56 16.51 -7.15
C PRO A 141 -2.72 15.00 -7.30
N LEU A 142 -1.62 14.27 -7.51
CA LEU A 142 -1.62 12.80 -7.61
C LEU A 142 -1.90 12.18 -6.23
N VAL A 143 -1.26 12.70 -5.18
CA VAL A 143 -1.51 12.25 -3.80
C VAL A 143 -2.99 12.48 -3.42
N ARG A 144 -3.56 13.65 -3.71
CA ARG A 144 -4.99 13.93 -3.46
C ARG A 144 -5.90 13.01 -4.27
N ALA A 145 -5.59 12.77 -5.55
CA ALA A 145 -6.35 11.84 -6.38
C ALA A 145 -6.35 10.41 -5.81
N SER A 146 -5.20 9.94 -5.34
CA SER A 146 -5.09 8.62 -4.68
C SER A 146 -5.88 8.55 -3.37
N ALA A 147 -5.92 9.63 -2.57
CA ALA A 147 -6.72 9.69 -1.35
C ALA A 147 -8.22 9.65 -1.64
N VAL A 148 -8.68 10.34 -2.70
CA VAL A 148 -10.06 10.26 -3.18
C VAL A 148 -10.39 8.85 -3.68
N ASN A 149 -9.50 8.23 -4.45
CA ASN A 149 -9.70 6.86 -4.91
C ASN A 149 -9.80 5.90 -3.72
N ARG A 150 -8.96 6.04 -2.70
CA ARG A 150 -9.06 5.26 -1.46
C ARG A 150 -10.40 5.49 -0.74
N PHE A 151 -10.88 6.73 -0.67
CA PHE A 151 -12.18 7.05 -0.07
C PHE A 151 -13.34 6.31 -0.74
N LEU A 152 -13.31 6.27 -2.07
CA LEU A 152 -14.29 5.57 -2.90
C LEU A 152 -14.15 4.06 -2.74
N MET A 153 -12.93 3.52 -2.86
CA MET A 153 -12.61 2.10 -2.71
C MET A 153 -13.09 1.55 -1.37
N ASN A 154 -12.93 2.30 -0.28
CA ASN A 154 -13.40 1.90 1.06
C ASN A 154 -14.93 1.79 1.20
N ARG A 155 -15.70 2.34 0.26
CA ARG A 155 -17.17 2.26 0.23
C ARG A 155 -17.68 1.18 -0.72
N VAL A 156 -16.77 0.56 -1.48
CA VAL A 156 -17.08 -0.50 -2.42
C VAL A 156 -16.80 -1.83 -1.74
N GLY A 157 -17.80 -2.71 -1.67
CA GLY A 157 -17.62 -4.09 -1.21
C GLY A 157 -17.15 -5.02 -2.33
N ASN A 158 -16.95 -6.31 -2.01
CA ASN A 158 -16.45 -7.34 -2.95
C ASN A 158 -17.21 -7.36 -4.29
N ARG A 159 -18.54 -7.15 -4.29
CA ARG A 159 -19.35 -7.09 -5.51
C ARG A 159 -18.92 -5.95 -6.45
N GLY A 160 -18.65 -4.77 -5.92
CA GLY A 160 -18.21 -3.64 -6.74
C GLY A 160 -16.75 -3.76 -7.18
N PHE A 161 -15.88 -4.35 -6.36
CA PHE A 161 -14.53 -4.72 -6.82
C PHE A 161 -14.57 -5.68 -8.00
N LYS A 162 -15.44 -6.70 -7.93
CA LYS A 162 -15.66 -7.63 -9.05
C LYS A 162 -16.17 -6.92 -10.30
N MET A 163 -17.09 -5.95 -10.16
CA MET A 163 -17.56 -5.15 -11.30
C MET A 163 -16.43 -4.34 -11.95
N VAL A 164 -15.62 -3.64 -11.16
CA VAL A 164 -14.48 -2.86 -11.67
C VAL A 164 -13.44 -3.77 -12.32
N ALA A 165 -13.10 -4.90 -11.70
CA ALA A 165 -12.16 -5.87 -12.26
C ALA A 165 -12.67 -6.46 -13.57
N ASN A 166 -13.96 -6.86 -13.65
CA ASN A 166 -14.54 -7.35 -14.89
C ASN A 166 -14.52 -6.30 -16.00
N HIS A 167 -14.79 -5.03 -15.66
CA HIS A 167 -14.71 -3.95 -16.62
C HIS A 167 -13.27 -3.73 -17.10
N TRP A 168 -12.30 -3.73 -16.18
CA TRP A 168 -10.88 -3.61 -16.50
C TRP A 168 -10.41 -4.74 -17.43
N MET A 169 -10.75 -5.99 -17.12
CA MET A 169 -10.39 -7.14 -17.96
C MET A 169 -11.06 -7.10 -19.33
N ARG A 170 -12.28 -6.57 -19.43
CA ARG A 170 -12.94 -6.33 -20.74
C ARG A 170 -12.21 -5.25 -21.54
N ASP A 171 -11.80 -4.15 -20.91
CA ASP A 171 -11.04 -3.08 -21.56
C ASP A 171 -9.68 -3.60 -22.05
N GLN A 172 -8.96 -4.36 -21.20
CA GLN A 172 -7.69 -4.99 -21.55
C GLN A 172 -7.84 -5.95 -22.74
N ARG A 173 -8.87 -6.81 -22.76
CA ARG A 173 -9.12 -7.69 -23.91
C ARG A 173 -9.40 -6.93 -25.19
N LYS A 174 -10.06 -5.77 -25.11
CA LYS A 174 -10.39 -4.95 -26.28
C LYS A 174 -9.21 -4.13 -26.81
N LYS A 175 -8.37 -3.59 -25.93
CA LYS A 175 -7.32 -2.62 -26.28
C LYS A 175 -5.91 -3.21 -26.26
N GLY A 176 -5.71 -4.40 -25.69
CA GLY A 176 -4.39 -5.00 -25.48
C GLY A 176 -3.58 -4.38 -24.33
N ASP A 177 -3.95 -3.18 -23.86
CA ASP A 177 -3.27 -2.48 -22.77
C ASP A 177 -4.24 -2.10 -21.64
N GLY A 178 -4.20 -2.86 -20.55
CA GLY A 178 -4.99 -2.60 -19.34
C GLY A 178 -4.53 -1.34 -18.57
N LEU A 179 -3.34 -0.80 -18.84
CA LEU A 179 -2.83 0.39 -18.17
C LEU A 179 -3.59 1.66 -18.60
N VAL A 180 -4.22 1.66 -19.77
CA VAL A 180 -5.07 2.78 -20.22
C VAL A 180 -6.25 2.97 -19.27
N PHE A 181 -6.92 1.88 -18.90
CA PHE A 181 -8.00 1.90 -17.91
C PHE A 181 -7.50 2.42 -16.56
N MET A 182 -6.38 1.87 -16.08
CA MET A 182 -5.79 2.28 -14.81
C MET A 182 -5.37 3.76 -14.83
N ARG A 183 -4.82 4.25 -15.94
CA ARG A 183 -4.48 5.68 -16.09
C ARG A 183 -5.72 6.56 -15.93
N TRP A 184 -6.85 6.18 -16.51
CA TRP A 184 -8.12 6.91 -16.36
C TRP A 184 -8.63 6.90 -14.91
N VAL A 185 -8.52 5.77 -14.21
CA VAL A 185 -8.87 5.63 -12.79
C VAL A 185 -8.00 6.49 -11.87
N TYR A 186 -6.80 6.93 -12.28
CA TYR A 186 -5.89 7.68 -11.41
C TYR A 186 -5.63 9.11 -11.85
N LYS A 187 -5.97 9.46 -13.09
CA LYS A 187 -5.78 10.82 -13.60
C LYS A 187 -6.51 11.82 -12.70
N PRO A 188 -5.82 12.85 -12.17
CA PRO A 188 -6.49 13.96 -11.50
C PRO A 188 -7.51 14.59 -12.46
N GLY A 189 -8.74 14.75 -11.99
CA GLY A 189 -9.86 15.23 -12.79
C GLY A 189 -10.80 16.11 -11.98
N LEU A 190 -11.78 16.72 -12.64
CA LEU A 190 -12.75 17.61 -11.97
C LEU A 190 -13.52 16.89 -10.87
N ILE A 191 -14.00 15.67 -11.13
CA ILE A 191 -14.71 14.84 -10.14
C ILE A 191 -13.88 14.64 -8.87
N ARG A 192 -12.61 14.24 -9.01
CA ARG A 192 -11.71 14.03 -7.86
C ARG A 192 -11.43 15.32 -7.11
N ARG A 193 -11.30 16.45 -7.82
CA ARG A 193 -11.14 17.78 -7.22
C ARG A 193 -12.38 18.20 -6.43
N MET A 194 -13.58 17.95 -6.94
CA MET A 194 -14.84 18.25 -6.25
C MET A 194 -15.05 17.39 -5.00
N LEU A 195 -14.63 16.12 -5.04
CA LEU A 195 -14.72 15.23 -3.87
C LEU A 195 -13.68 15.55 -2.79
N TRP A 196 -12.59 16.25 -3.14
CA TRP A 196 -11.46 16.46 -2.24
C TRP A 196 -11.84 17.09 -0.88
N PRO A 197 -12.67 18.15 -0.78
CA PRO A 197 -13.06 18.72 0.51
C PRO A 197 -13.75 17.71 1.43
N VAL A 198 -14.67 16.92 0.89
CA VAL A 198 -15.39 15.87 1.62
C VAL A 198 -14.43 14.77 2.06
N VAL A 199 -13.52 14.36 1.19
CA VAL A 199 -12.50 13.34 1.49
C VAL A 199 -11.56 13.83 2.58
N ARG A 200 -11.08 15.08 2.49
CA ARG A 200 -10.19 15.67 3.49
C ARG A 200 -10.84 15.68 4.87
N LEU A 201 -12.09 16.12 4.99
CA LEU A 201 -12.84 16.15 6.25
C LEU A 201 -13.16 14.73 6.77
N GLY A 202 -13.57 13.84 5.87
CA GLY A 202 -13.99 12.48 6.22
C GLY A 202 -12.84 11.52 6.57
N MET A 203 -11.65 11.70 5.99
CA MET A 203 -10.53 10.76 6.14
C MET A 203 -9.32 11.30 6.87
N LEU A 204 -9.08 12.62 6.90
CA LEU A 204 -7.84 13.16 7.46
C LEU A 204 -8.10 13.86 8.78
N ARG A 205 -7.09 13.84 9.65
CA ARG A 205 -7.08 14.51 10.95
C ARG A 205 -5.83 15.37 11.04
N ARG A 206 -5.98 16.56 11.62
CA ARG A 206 -4.84 17.47 11.83
C ARG A 206 -3.92 16.90 12.90
N LYS A 207 -2.62 16.99 12.66
CA LYS A 207 -1.59 16.57 13.61
C LYS A 207 -0.35 17.45 13.44
N GLN A 208 0.29 17.81 14.54
CA GLN A 208 1.62 18.40 14.54
C GLN A 208 2.67 17.27 14.60
N LEU A 209 3.68 17.34 13.76
CA LEU A 209 4.83 16.44 13.78
C LEU A 209 5.86 16.91 14.82
N ALA A 210 6.81 16.03 15.15
CA ALA A 210 7.87 16.34 16.11
C ALA A 210 8.78 17.49 15.64
N ASP A 211 8.88 17.70 14.33
CA ASP A 211 9.61 18.79 13.70
C ASP A 211 8.79 20.10 13.59
N GLY A 212 7.65 20.20 14.27
CA GLY A 212 6.79 21.39 14.28
C GLY A 212 5.86 21.53 13.07
N ARG A 213 6.06 20.76 11.98
CA ARG A 213 5.19 20.84 10.79
C ARG A 213 3.77 20.39 11.11
N MET A 214 2.81 21.09 10.51
CA MET A 214 1.40 20.70 10.53
C MET A 214 1.06 19.83 9.34
N VAL A 215 0.36 18.73 9.59
CA VAL A 215 -0.07 17.78 8.55
C VAL A 215 -1.54 17.40 8.69
N SER A 216 -2.15 17.03 7.57
CA SER A 216 -3.43 16.30 7.52
C SER A 216 -3.15 14.81 7.34
N ARG A 217 -3.23 14.04 8.43
CA ARG A 217 -2.86 12.61 8.49
C ARG A 217 -4.08 11.70 8.39
N MET A 218 -3.95 10.59 7.68
CA MET A 218 -4.96 9.54 7.62
C MET A 218 -4.80 8.59 8.82
N PRO A 219 -5.78 8.51 9.75
CA PRO A 219 -5.68 7.64 10.92
C PRO A 219 -6.00 6.19 10.54
N PHE A 220 -5.41 5.26 11.29
CA PHE A 220 -5.82 3.86 11.26
C PHE A 220 -7.28 3.72 11.68
N ARG A 221 -7.97 2.73 11.10
CA ARG A 221 -9.37 2.45 11.45
C ARG A 221 -9.45 1.34 12.50
N LYS A 222 -10.51 1.38 13.30
CA LYS A 222 -10.81 0.29 14.24
C LYS A 222 -11.13 -1.00 13.48
N ALA A 223 -10.85 -2.14 14.11
CA ALA A 223 -11.31 -3.45 13.65
C ALA A 223 -12.84 -3.49 13.54
N LEU A 224 -13.34 -4.33 12.64
CA LEU A 224 -14.76 -4.66 12.51
C LEU A 224 -15.03 -6.07 13.05
N SER A 225 -16.28 -6.37 13.41
CA SER A 225 -16.67 -7.71 13.89
C SER A 225 -16.30 -8.83 12.91
N ARG A 226 -16.44 -8.57 11.60
CA ARG A 226 -16.06 -9.52 10.54
C ARG A 226 -14.56 -9.78 10.41
N ASP A 227 -13.72 -9.03 11.11
CA ASP A 227 -12.27 -9.28 11.19
C ASP A 227 -11.94 -10.35 12.24
N ALA A 228 -12.92 -10.76 13.06
CA ALA A 228 -12.78 -11.85 14.00
C ALA A 228 -13.08 -13.19 13.30
N TRP A 229 -12.01 -13.91 12.99
CA TRP A 229 -12.06 -15.25 12.40
C TRP A 229 -10.86 -16.07 12.89
N GLU A 230 -11.01 -17.39 12.85
CA GLU A 230 -9.94 -18.34 13.17
C GLU A 230 -9.18 -18.78 11.90
N PRO A 231 -7.84 -18.93 11.98
CA PRO A 231 -7.05 -19.34 10.83
C PRO A 231 -7.46 -20.70 10.27
N SER A 232 -7.30 -20.86 8.95
CA SER A 232 -7.48 -22.17 8.31
C SER A 232 -6.41 -23.17 8.79
N ALA A 233 -6.67 -24.47 8.61
CA ALA A 233 -5.69 -25.51 8.88
C ALA A 233 -4.37 -25.23 8.15
N ARG A 234 -4.45 -24.87 6.86
CA ARG A 234 -3.28 -24.48 6.06
C ARG A 234 -2.58 -23.22 6.61
N GLY A 235 -3.33 -22.23 7.06
CA GLY A 235 -2.78 -21.04 7.72
C GLY A 235 -2.00 -21.39 9.00
N ASN A 236 -2.45 -22.38 9.77
CA ASN A 236 -1.74 -22.88 10.95
C ASN A 236 -0.47 -23.66 10.57
N GLU A 237 -0.53 -24.52 9.56
CA GLU A 237 0.66 -25.22 9.04
C GLU A 237 1.74 -24.24 8.56
N ILE A 238 1.34 -23.15 7.88
CA ILE A 238 2.27 -22.09 7.46
C ILE A 238 2.89 -21.38 8.66
N ALA A 239 2.14 -21.21 9.75
CA ALA A 239 2.66 -20.66 10.99
C ALA A 239 3.76 -21.56 11.58
N GLU A 240 3.50 -22.87 11.66
CA GLU A 240 4.46 -23.85 12.17
C GLU A 240 5.70 -23.99 11.28
N HIS A 241 5.50 -24.02 9.95
CA HIS A 241 6.62 -24.02 9.01
C HIS A 241 7.49 -22.77 9.19
N TRP A 242 6.89 -21.58 9.32
CA TRP A 242 7.65 -20.37 9.60
C TRP A 242 8.39 -20.41 10.95
N ASN A 243 7.79 -21.02 11.98
CA ASN A 243 8.46 -21.22 13.26
C ASN A 243 9.74 -22.05 13.11
N LEU A 244 9.72 -23.11 12.29
CA LEU A 244 10.89 -23.92 11.97
C LEU A 244 11.95 -23.12 11.21
N VAL A 245 11.55 -22.39 10.16
CA VAL A 245 12.46 -21.53 9.37
C VAL A 245 13.12 -20.47 10.25
N ARG A 246 12.35 -19.83 11.14
CA ARG A 246 12.87 -18.84 12.09
C ARG A 246 13.89 -19.45 13.04
N LYS A 247 13.63 -20.65 13.59
CA LYS A 247 14.59 -21.38 14.43
C LYS A 247 15.87 -21.74 13.66
N GLY A 248 15.76 -22.00 12.36
CA GLY A 248 16.89 -22.23 11.45
C GLY A 248 17.64 -20.97 10.99
N GLY A 249 17.33 -19.78 11.52
CA GLY A 249 18.02 -18.52 11.21
C GLY A 249 17.23 -17.53 10.35
N GLY A 250 15.99 -17.87 9.95
CA GLY A 250 15.09 -16.94 9.25
C GLY A 250 14.76 -15.71 10.11
N LYS A 251 14.85 -14.51 9.50
CA LYS A 251 14.65 -13.24 10.22
C LYS A 251 13.24 -12.69 10.05
N THR A 252 12.76 -11.99 11.07
CA THR A 252 11.52 -11.19 11.03
C THR A 252 11.86 -9.73 11.31
N SER A 253 11.37 -8.78 10.52
CA SER A 253 11.61 -7.34 10.74
C SER A 253 10.52 -6.61 11.51
N PHE A 254 9.59 -7.34 12.13
CA PHE A 254 8.43 -6.80 12.84
C PHE A 254 8.07 -7.70 14.04
N SER A 255 7.36 -7.14 15.02
CA SER A 255 6.77 -7.84 16.15
C SER A 255 5.27 -8.10 15.92
N GLU A 256 4.70 -9.09 16.62
CA GLU A 256 3.26 -9.40 16.54
C GLU A 256 2.35 -8.25 17.00
N ASN A 257 2.93 -7.28 17.71
CA ASN A 257 2.25 -6.12 18.29
C ASN A 257 2.48 -4.82 17.51
N ASP A 258 3.14 -4.84 16.36
CA ASP A 258 3.47 -3.61 15.58
C ASP A 258 2.24 -2.93 14.93
N ALA A 259 1.03 -3.22 15.43
CA ALA A 259 -0.26 -3.07 14.78
C ALA A 259 -1.30 -2.12 15.37
#